data_AF-A0A7J6XAD3-F1
#
_entry.id   AF-A0A7J6XAD3-F1
#
_cell.length_a   1.000
_cell.length_b   1.000
_cell.length_c   1.000
_cell.angle_alpha   90.00
_cell.angle_beta   90.00
_cell.angle_gamma   90.00
#
_symmetry.space_group_name_H-M   'P 1'
#
loop_
_entity.id
_entity.type
_entity.pdbx_description
1 polymer ?
#
loop_
_entity_poly.entity_id
_entity_poly.type
_entity_poly.pdbx_seq_one_letter_code
_entity_poly.pdbx_strand_id
1 'polypeptide(L)'
;MIAELITSRTLELVKMKRTSSPHLSPDIHTVRVTEREREMAIHGRQQQKAKRKFQWWRLNTYSLRRMLIVLVVLAFTPPIFFHFRLKRFQQMRLKKCNWLNNPPLVCAHGGDSSTNHAFPNTMSAYRAAIVSQVDCIEIDVSRSSDGVLFALHDRDLQRLSGNKTARVGHFTMREIKEINGNHPFAEEFLDREVPTIEDALALVSKSVRQVILDAKVGPPNYEKGLATDILSAKRRCDETKYPASRSEFLNRLISSDNLARDVIKLTSDIPVGYIVMRDPSTGARTNLLRIKAAGVVGVYHPLIDENLVKVVHGRKKKVYAWTVDESDSMKKMLFEHVDAIVTSYPTLLQRLMHHIRIQCFEEGFSLL
;
A
#
# COMPACT_ATOMS: atom_id res chain seq x y z
N MET A 1 -39.09 19.77 36.43
CA MET A 1 -40.09 19.11 37.28
C MET A 1 -39.44 18.90 38.64
N ILE A 2 -39.79 19.78 39.59
CA ILE A 2 -39.46 19.75 41.04
C ILE A 2 -37.96 20.04 41.33
N ALA A 3 -37.53 21.11 42.03
CA ALA A 3 -38.11 21.81 43.17
C ALA A 3 -37.91 23.35 43.14
N GLU A 4 -38.86 24.02 43.78
CA GLU A 4 -39.12 25.45 44.01
C GLU A 4 -38.02 26.15 44.85
N LEU A 5 -37.66 27.43 44.67
CA LEU A 5 -38.39 28.72 44.82
C LEU A 5 -38.60 29.16 46.29
N ILE A 6 -38.25 30.44 46.55
CA ILE A 6 -38.67 31.37 47.64
C ILE A 6 -37.77 31.36 48.89
N THR A 7 -36.94 32.37 49.22
CA THR A 7 -37.09 33.85 49.36
C THR A 7 -37.59 34.30 50.74
N SER A 8 -36.64 34.86 51.53
CA SER A 8 -36.78 36.10 52.32
C SER A 8 -37.56 36.15 53.65
N ARG A 9 -37.05 37.06 54.49
CA ARG A 9 -37.68 37.87 55.56
C ARG A 9 -37.67 37.38 57.01
N THR A 10 -36.62 37.86 57.68
CA THR A 10 -36.66 38.72 58.89
C THR A 10 -38.02 39.33 59.28
N LEU A 11 -38.37 39.20 60.57
CA LEU A 11 -38.99 40.21 61.47
C LEU A 11 -39.13 39.55 62.85
N GLU A 12 -38.27 39.87 63.83
CA GLU A 12 -38.56 40.79 64.94
C GLU A 12 -39.96 40.66 65.56
N LEU A 13 -40.02 40.36 66.86
CA LEU A 13 -40.95 40.98 67.83
C LEU A 13 -40.57 40.61 69.28
N VAL A 14 -39.96 41.59 69.95
CA VAL A 14 -40.35 42.16 71.25
C VAL A 14 -40.82 41.18 72.35
N LYS A 15 -40.02 41.06 73.43
CA LYS A 15 -40.50 40.55 74.73
C LYS A 15 -40.45 41.64 75.80
N MET A 16 -41.55 41.67 76.55
CA MET A 16 -42.02 42.65 77.52
C MET A 16 -41.15 42.88 78.78
N LYS A 17 -41.38 44.10 79.30
CA LYS A 17 -41.61 44.51 80.71
C LYS A 17 -40.42 44.84 81.64
N ARG A 18 -40.46 46.13 82.01
CA ARG A 18 -39.90 46.87 83.15
C ARG A 18 -39.81 46.09 84.47
N THR A 19 -38.78 46.36 85.28
CA THR A 19 -38.86 47.21 86.49
C THR A 19 -37.48 47.46 87.15
N SER A 20 -37.35 48.70 87.63
CA SER A 20 -36.38 49.41 88.52
C SER A 20 -35.28 48.67 89.33
N SER A 21 -34.04 49.19 89.21
CA SER A 21 -33.00 49.65 90.20
C SER A 21 -32.97 49.12 91.66
N PRO A 22 -31.83 49.19 92.42
CA PRO A 22 -30.68 50.11 92.24
C PRO A 22 -29.24 49.56 92.50
N HIS A 23 -28.27 50.40 92.07
CA HIS A 23 -26.93 50.70 92.62
C HIS A 23 -25.99 49.59 93.11
N LEU A 24 -24.79 49.53 92.51
CA LEU A 24 -23.48 49.71 93.19
C LEU A 24 -22.36 49.87 92.13
N SER A 25 -21.50 50.88 92.28
CA SER A 25 -20.30 51.12 91.43
C SER A 25 -19.11 50.27 91.88
N PRO A 26 -18.14 49.98 90.99
CA PRO A 26 -16.74 49.88 91.44
C PRO A 26 -15.71 50.61 90.55
N ASP A 27 -14.85 51.33 91.27
CA ASP A 27 -13.41 51.65 91.13
C ASP A 27 -12.69 51.84 89.78
N ILE A 28 -11.93 52.94 89.74
CA ILE A 28 -11.22 53.54 88.60
C ILE A 28 -9.84 52.88 88.30
N HIS A 29 -9.36 51.97 89.15
CA HIS A 29 -8.04 51.32 88.94
C HIS A 29 -8.04 50.11 88.00
N THR A 30 -9.20 49.52 87.68
CA THR A 30 -9.37 48.44 86.69
C THR A 30 -9.52 48.94 85.24
N VAL A 31 -9.69 50.25 85.04
CA VAL A 31 -9.98 50.85 83.72
C VAL A 31 -8.71 50.98 82.85
N ARG A 32 -7.54 51.25 83.43
CA ARG A 32 -6.30 51.47 82.64
C ARG A 32 -5.62 50.20 82.14
N VAL A 33 -5.75 49.07 82.86
CA VAL A 33 -5.20 47.77 82.39
C VAL A 33 -6.05 47.21 81.25
N THR A 34 -7.37 47.38 81.35
CA THR A 34 -8.33 46.89 80.36
C THR A 34 -8.28 47.67 79.04
N GLU A 35 -7.88 48.94 79.03
CA GLU A 35 -7.71 49.73 77.81
C GLU A 35 -6.49 49.29 76.97
N ARG A 36 -5.32 49.08 77.59
CA ARG A 36 -4.12 48.58 76.88
C ARG A 36 -4.30 47.15 76.37
N GLU A 37 -4.96 46.28 77.12
CA GLU A 37 -5.29 44.92 76.67
C GLU A 37 -6.32 44.92 75.52
N ARG A 38 -7.29 45.85 75.54
CA ARG A 38 -8.24 46.03 74.43
C ARG A 38 -7.55 46.53 73.17
N GLU A 39 -6.64 47.51 73.25
CA GLU A 39 -5.88 47.99 72.09
C GLU A 39 -4.98 46.91 71.48
N MET A 40 -4.25 46.15 72.31
CA MET A 40 -3.44 45.02 71.83
C MET A 40 -4.31 43.90 71.23
N ALA A 41 -5.49 43.63 71.79
CA ALA A 41 -6.43 42.64 71.24
C ALA A 41 -7.11 43.12 69.94
N ILE A 42 -7.29 44.43 69.74
CA ILE A 42 -7.77 45.02 68.48
C ILE A 42 -6.69 44.95 67.42
N HIS A 43 -5.44 45.29 67.77
CA HIS A 43 -4.30 45.24 66.86
C HIS A 43 -3.97 43.80 66.43
N GLY A 44 -4.00 42.85 67.37
CA GLY A 44 -3.88 41.42 67.10
C GLY A 44 -4.99 40.89 66.18
N ARG A 45 -6.25 41.30 66.40
CA ARG A 45 -7.38 40.94 65.51
C ARG A 45 -7.27 41.55 64.12
N GLN A 46 -6.75 42.77 63.99
CA GLN A 46 -6.51 43.40 62.68
C GLN A 46 -5.38 42.70 61.91
N GLN A 47 -4.26 42.35 62.57
CA GLN A 47 -3.19 41.55 61.95
C GLN A 47 -3.66 40.15 61.54
N GLN A 48 -4.49 39.49 62.36
CA GLN A 48 -5.03 38.16 62.04
C GLN A 48 -6.03 38.22 60.87
N LYS A 49 -6.85 39.27 60.78
CA LYS A 49 -7.71 39.54 59.61
C LYS A 49 -6.87 39.81 58.36
N ALA A 50 -5.80 40.61 58.44
CA ALA A 50 -4.92 40.90 57.32
C ALA A 50 -4.19 39.63 56.81
N LYS A 51 -3.65 38.80 57.71
CA LYS A 51 -3.06 37.50 57.37
C LYS A 51 -4.07 36.58 56.70
N ARG A 52 -5.29 36.44 57.23
CA ARG A 52 -6.37 35.65 56.61
C ARG A 52 -6.74 36.18 55.22
N LYS A 53 -6.82 37.49 55.03
CA LYS A 53 -7.12 38.12 53.73
C LYS A 53 -6.02 37.86 52.70
N PHE A 54 -4.75 37.96 53.10
CA PHE A 54 -3.59 37.67 52.25
C PHE A 54 -3.50 36.18 51.90
N GLN A 55 -3.72 35.29 52.86
CA GLN A 55 -3.72 33.83 52.65
C GLN A 55 -4.88 33.39 51.75
N TRP A 56 -6.06 34.00 51.90
CA TRP A 56 -7.20 33.83 50.99
C TRP A 56 -6.89 34.35 49.58
N TRP A 57 -6.27 35.53 49.43
CA TRP A 57 -5.80 36.04 48.13
C TRP A 57 -4.76 35.12 47.48
N ARG A 58 -3.83 34.55 48.26
CA ARG A 58 -2.81 33.61 47.75
C ARG A 58 -3.43 32.28 47.31
N LEU A 59 -4.34 31.70 48.09
CA LEU A 59 -5.08 30.48 47.71
C LEU A 59 -5.97 30.70 46.49
N ASN A 60 -6.63 31.88 46.39
CA ASN A 60 -7.49 32.22 45.26
C ASN A 60 -6.70 32.45 43.97
N THR A 61 -5.50 33.05 44.06
CA THR A 61 -4.61 33.22 42.88
C THR A 61 -4.00 31.89 42.41
N TYR A 62 -3.71 30.94 43.30
CA TYR A 62 -3.33 29.57 42.92
C TYR A 62 -4.48 28.80 42.26
N SER A 63 -5.70 28.94 42.79
CA SER A 63 -6.91 28.36 42.20
C SER A 63 -7.22 28.94 40.82
N LEU A 64 -7.14 30.27 40.66
CA LEU A 64 -7.27 30.97 39.38
C LEU A 64 -6.20 30.57 38.37
N ARG A 65 -4.93 30.45 38.78
CA ARG A 65 -3.86 29.96 37.90
C ARG A 65 -4.10 28.53 37.44
N ARG A 66 -4.58 27.64 38.33
CA ARG A 66 -4.94 26.26 37.95
C ARG A 66 -6.14 26.23 36.99
N MET A 67 -7.19 27.03 37.25
CA MET A 67 -8.31 27.17 36.31
C MET A 67 -7.86 27.69 34.94
N LEU A 68 -6.98 28.70 34.91
CA LEU A 68 -6.41 29.23 33.66
C LEU A 68 -5.62 28.16 32.90
N ILE A 69 -4.79 27.36 33.57
CA ILE A 69 -4.06 26.25 32.94
C ILE A 69 -5.04 25.22 32.38
N VAL A 70 -6.10 24.86 33.12
CA VAL A 70 -7.12 23.92 32.65
C VAL A 70 -7.87 24.48 31.44
N LEU A 71 -8.26 25.76 31.45
CA LEU A 71 -8.91 26.43 30.33
C LEU A 71 -8.00 26.48 29.09
N VAL A 72 -6.71 26.77 29.26
CA VAL A 72 -5.72 26.73 28.18
C VAL A 72 -5.61 25.32 27.62
N VAL A 73 -5.47 24.29 28.46
CA VAL A 73 -5.43 22.89 28.01
C VAL A 73 -6.71 22.52 27.25
N LEU A 74 -7.88 22.88 27.76
CA LEU A 74 -9.17 22.63 27.11
C LEU A 74 -9.34 23.42 25.80
N ALA A 75 -8.75 24.60 25.69
CA ALA A 75 -8.79 25.41 24.47
C ALA A 75 -7.87 24.84 23.38
N PHE A 76 -6.69 24.31 23.73
CA PHE A 76 -5.71 23.81 22.76
C PHE A 76 -5.87 22.32 22.43
N THR A 77 -6.46 21.51 23.31
CA THR A 77 -6.61 20.07 23.07
C THR A 77 -7.48 19.73 21.86
N PRO A 78 -8.67 20.33 21.62
CA PRO A 78 -9.45 20.05 20.43
C PRO A 78 -8.74 20.49 19.13
N PRO A 79 -8.21 21.73 18.98
CA PRO A 79 -7.49 22.12 17.77
C PRO A 79 -6.30 21.22 17.45
N ILE A 80 -5.52 20.83 18.46
CA ILE A 80 -4.39 19.91 18.29
C ILE A 80 -4.89 18.53 17.85
N PHE A 81 -5.90 17.98 18.52
CA PHE A 81 -6.51 16.71 18.14
C PHE A 81 -7.06 16.72 16.71
N PHE A 82 -7.82 17.76 16.35
CA PHE A 82 -8.36 17.95 15.00
C PHE A 82 -7.25 18.13 13.96
N HIS A 83 -6.17 18.86 14.27
CA HIS A 83 -5.01 19.00 13.39
C HIS A 83 -4.35 17.64 13.09
N PHE A 84 -4.05 16.85 14.13
CA PHE A 84 -3.45 15.52 13.93
C PHE A 84 -4.41 14.55 13.23
N ARG A 85 -5.71 14.59 13.56
CA ARG A 85 -6.75 13.79 12.89
C ARG A 85 -6.87 14.15 11.41
N LEU A 86 -6.95 15.44 11.09
CA LEU A 86 -7.05 15.92 9.71
C LEU A 86 -5.80 15.57 8.91
N LYS A 87 -4.61 15.78 9.49
CA LYS A 87 -3.34 15.38 8.88
C LYS A 87 -3.30 13.88 8.59
N ARG A 88 -3.70 13.04 9.55
CA ARG A 88 -3.78 11.58 9.35
C ARG A 88 -4.80 11.21 8.28
N PHE A 89 -5.97 11.84 8.26
CA PHE A 89 -6.99 11.62 7.24
C PHE A 89 -6.47 11.98 5.84
N GLN A 90 -5.85 13.15 5.70
CA GLN A 90 -5.20 13.57 4.46
C GLN A 90 -4.10 12.60 4.03
N GLN A 91 -3.25 12.14 4.94
CA GLN A 91 -2.22 11.14 4.64
C GLN A 91 -2.80 9.81 4.17
N MET A 92 -3.86 9.30 4.81
CA MET A 92 -4.53 8.07 4.38
C MET A 92 -5.17 8.24 3.00
N ARG A 93 -5.82 9.38 2.75
CA ARG A 93 -6.40 9.70 1.43
C ARG A 93 -5.32 9.80 0.36
N LEU A 94 -4.19 10.47 0.65
CA LEU A 94 -3.05 10.55 -0.26
C LEU A 94 -2.51 9.15 -0.56
N LYS A 95 -2.25 8.32 0.45
CA LYS A 95 -1.77 6.94 0.23
C LYS A 95 -2.74 6.12 -0.65
N LYS A 96 -4.04 6.27 -0.43
CA LYS A 96 -5.09 5.58 -1.18
C LYS A 96 -5.22 6.05 -2.64
N CYS A 97 -5.07 7.34 -2.90
CA CYS A 97 -5.45 7.94 -4.19
C CYS A 97 -4.26 8.42 -5.03
N ASN A 98 -3.07 8.56 -4.46
CA ASN A 98 -1.90 9.11 -5.16
C ASN A 98 -1.40 8.25 -6.32
N TRP A 99 -1.79 6.97 -6.38
CA TRP A 99 -1.52 6.12 -7.56
C TRP A 99 -2.23 6.63 -8.82
N LEU A 100 -3.27 7.46 -8.70
CA LEU A 100 -3.94 8.06 -9.86
C LEU A 100 -3.04 9.00 -10.67
N ASN A 101 -2.04 9.62 -10.03
CA ASN A 101 -1.07 10.47 -10.72
C ASN A 101 -0.11 9.64 -11.60
N ASN A 102 0.17 8.40 -11.19
CA ASN A 102 1.06 7.48 -11.89
C ASN A 102 0.50 6.05 -11.76
N PRO A 103 -0.55 5.71 -12.53
CA PRO A 103 -1.20 4.41 -12.38
C PRO A 103 -0.23 3.28 -12.77
N PRO A 104 -0.24 2.16 -12.04
CA PRO A 104 0.54 0.99 -12.44
C PRO A 104 0.02 0.43 -13.76
N LEU A 105 0.92 -0.19 -14.51
CA LEU A 105 0.54 -0.97 -15.69
C LEU A 105 -0.29 -2.19 -15.27
N VAL A 106 -1.38 -2.45 -15.99
CA VAL A 106 -2.16 -3.69 -15.91
C VAL A 106 -1.51 -4.71 -16.84
N CYS A 107 -0.83 -5.71 -16.26
CA CYS A 107 -0.17 -6.77 -17.02
C CYS A 107 -0.91 -8.10 -16.89
N ALA A 108 -1.26 -8.70 -18.03
CA ALA A 108 -1.91 -10.00 -18.10
C ALA A 108 -0.86 -11.14 -18.02
N HIS A 109 -0.94 -11.98 -16.98
CA HIS A 109 -0.01 -13.09 -16.69
C HIS A 109 -0.29 -14.30 -17.58
N GLY A 110 0.56 -14.54 -18.58
CA GLY A 110 0.30 -15.51 -19.65
C GLY A 110 -0.95 -15.16 -20.49
N GLY A 111 -1.38 -13.90 -20.52
CA GLY A 111 -2.65 -13.47 -21.12
C GLY A 111 -3.79 -13.32 -20.10
N ASP A 112 -5.03 -13.23 -20.59
CA ASP A 112 -6.22 -13.03 -19.77
C ASP A 112 -6.96 -14.35 -19.59
N SER A 113 -6.94 -14.87 -18.36
CA SER A 113 -7.60 -16.13 -17.98
C SER A 113 -9.00 -15.92 -17.41
N SER A 114 -9.60 -14.73 -17.59
CA SER A 114 -10.95 -14.45 -17.10
C SER A 114 -12.07 -15.06 -17.97
N THR A 115 -11.77 -15.44 -19.21
CA THR A 115 -12.70 -16.15 -20.08
C THR A 115 -12.58 -17.65 -19.88
N ASN A 116 -13.73 -18.36 -19.85
CA ASN A 116 -13.71 -19.82 -19.80
C ASN A 116 -12.90 -20.35 -20.99
N HIS A 117 -11.99 -21.27 -20.68
CA HIS A 117 -11.10 -21.96 -21.63
C HIS A 117 -9.89 -21.18 -22.18
N ALA A 118 -9.60 -19.97 -21.69
CA ALA A 118 -8.36 -19.25 -22.01
C ALA A 118 -7.27 -19.56 -20.97
N PHE A 119 -6.52 -20.63 -21.20
CA PHE A 119 -5.42 -21.00 -20.33
C PHE A 119 -4.19 -20.09 -20.53
N PRO A 120 -3.34 -19.89 -19.50
CA PRO A 120 -2.14 -19.09 -19.65
C PRO A 120 -1.22 -19.57 -20.79
N ASN A 121 -0.57 -18.62 -21.43
CA ASN A 121 0.38 -18.79 -22.53
C ASN A 121 -0.21 -19.37 -23.82
N THR A 122 -1.50 -19.18 -24.06
CA THR A 122 -2.17 -19.62 -25.30
C THR A 122 -2.56 -18.43 -26.18
N MET A 123 -2.83 -18.69 -27.46
CA MET A 123 -3.22 -17.63 -28.41
C MET A 123 -4.59 -17.02 -28.05
N SER A 124 -5.52 -17.81 -27.50
CA SER A 124 -6.81 -17.35 -26.99
C SER A 124 -6.66 -16.44 -25.78
N ALA A 125 -5.79 -16.77 -24.81
CA ALA A 125 -5.53 -15.92 -23.65
C ALA A 125 -4.87 -14.60 -24.05
N TYR A 126 -3.97 -14.62 -25.04
CA TYR A 126 -3.41 -13.38 -25.60
C TYR A 126 -4.46 -12.53 -26.33
N ARG A 127 -5.32 -13.14 -27.15
CA ARG A 127 -6.42 -12.42 -27.81
C ARG A 127 -7.39 -11.82 -26.79
N ALA A 128 -7.74 -12.56 -25.73
CA ALA A 128 -8.58 -12.07 -24.65
C ALA A 128 -7.93 -10.85 -23.97
N ALA A 129 -6.64 -10.91 -23.65
CA ALA A 129 -5.91 -9.79 -23.06
C ALA A 129 -5.90 -8.54 -23.97
N ILE A 130 -5.72 -8.73 -25.29
CA ILE A 130 -5.77 -7.64 -26.27
C ILE A 130 -7.17 -7.00 -26.30
N VAL A 131 -8.23 -7.81 -26.29
CA VAL A 131 -9.62 -7.32 -26.24
C VAL A 131 -9.89 -6.57 -24.94
N SER A 132 -9.31 -7.02 -23.82
CA SER A 132 -9.37 -6.36 -22.51
C SER A 132 -8.52 -5.07 -22.44
N GLN A 133 -7.82 -4.69 -23.52
CA GLN A 133 -7.01 -3.46 -23.61
C GLN A 133 -6.01 -3.30 -22.46
N VAL A 134 -5.31 -4.38 -22.12
CA VAL A 134 -4.28 -4.36 -21.08
C VAL A 134 -3.05 -3.55 -21.52
N ASP A 135 -2.31 -3.01 -20.55
CA ASP A 135 -1.08 -2.28 -20.84
C ASP A 135 0.05 -3.22 -21.28
N CYS A 136 0.06 -4.43 -20.72
CA CYS A 136 1.12 -5.41 -20.93
C CYS A 136 0.62 -6.85 -20.94
N ILE A 137 1.35 -7.70 -21.66
CA ILE A 137 1.18 -9.16 -21.63
C ILE A 137 2.51 -9.77 -21.21
N GLU A 138 2.46 -10.68 -20.25
CA GLU A 138 3.57 -11.53 -19.85
C GLU A 138 3.50 -12.87 -20.60
N ILE A 139 4.66 -13.37 -21.00
CA ILE A 139 4.85 -14.61 -21.75
C ILE A 139 5.93 -15.43 -21.04
N ASP A 140 5.56 -16.62 -20.56
CA ASP A 140 6.50 -17.58 -20.01
C ASP A 140 7.32 -18.19 -21.15
N VAL A 141 8.64 -17.96 -21.19
CA VAL A 141 9.53 -18.46 -22.25
C VAL A 141 10.27 -19.70 -21.79
N SER A 142 9.98 -20.86 -22.40
CA SER A 142 10.74 -22.09 -22.19
C SER A 142 11.40 -22.56 -23.48
N ARG A 143 12.51 -23.30 -23.36
CA ARG A 143 13.24 -23.86 -24.49
C ARG A 143 13.07 -25.38 -24.54
N SER A 144 12.74 -25.92 -25.71
CA SER A 144 12.70 -27.37 -25.97
C SER A 144 14.10 -27.98 -26.03
N SER A 145 14.20 -29.31 -26.04
CA SER A 145 15.48 -30.04 -26.09
C SER A 145 16.27 -29.78 -27.38
N ASP A 146 15.57 -29.50 -28.49
CA ASP A 146 16.09 -29.13 -29.81
C ASP A 146 16.25 -27.60 -30.02
N GLY A 147 16.04 -26.80 -28.97
CA GLY A 147 16.40 -25.38 -28.94
C GLY A 147 15.31 -24.40 -29.40
N VAL A 148 14.08 -24.87 -29.66
CA VAL A 148 12.94 -24.00 -30.03
C VAL A 148 12.36 -23.32 -28.78
N LEU A 149 12.03 -22.03 -28.91
CA LEU A 149 11.43 -21.26 -27.83
C LEU A 149 9.91 -21.29 -27.90
N PHE A 150 9.27 -21.69 -26.82
CA PHE A 150 7.82 -21.76 -26.65
C PHE A 150 7.33 -20.77 -25.61
N ALA A 151 6.14 -20.22 -25.87
CA ALA A 151 5.31 -19.59 -24.85
C ALA A 151 4.64 -20.69 -24.02
N LEU A 152 5.36 -21.20 -23.03
CA LEU A 152 4.95 -22.37 -22.26
C LEU A 152 5.69 -22.43 -20.94
N HIS A 153 4.99 -22.65 -19.84
CA HIS A 153 5.59 -23.00 -18.55
C HIS A 153 5.54 -24.51 -18.34
N ASP A 154 6.52 -25.07 -17.61
CA ASP A 154 6.48 -26.48 -17.15
C ASP A 154 5.12 -26.89 -16.54
N ARG A 155 4.47 -26.03 -15.74
CA ARG A 155 3.17 -26.31 -15.12
C ARG A 155 2.07 -26.52 -16.17
N ASP A 156 2.13 -25.76 -17.27
CA ASP A 156 1.17 -25.85 -18.36
C ASP A 156 1.42 -27.13 -19.16
N LEU A 157 2.68 -27.48 -19.41
CA LEU A 157 3.03 -28.78 -20.01
C LEU A 157 2.60 -29.97 -19.13
N GLN A 158 2.77 -29.87 -17.81
CA GLN A 158 2.34 -30.92 -16.87
C GLN A 158 0.83 -31.10 -16.89
N ARG A 159 0.07 -29.99 -17.01
CA ARG A 159 -1.39 -30.05 -17.21
C ARG A 159 -1.73 -30.70 -18.55
N LEU A 160 -1.09 -30.28 -19.64
CA LEU A 160 -1.35 -30.79 -20.99
C LEU A 160 -0.97 -32.26 -21.18
N SER A 161 0.11 -32.71 -20.55
CA SER A 161 0.57 -34.10 -20.68
C SER A 161 -0.04 -35.05 -19.65
N GLY A 162 -0.66 -34.52 -18.59
CA GLY A 162 -1.00 -35.29 -17.39
C GLY A 162 0.21 -35.79 -16.59
N ASN A 163 1.44 -35.51 -17.04
CA ASN A 163 2.67 -35.92 -16.38
C ASN A 163 3.21 -34.80 -15.49
N LYS A 164 3.03 -34.93 -14.17
CA LYS A 164 3.47 -33.95 -13.15
C LYS A 164 4.98 -33.69 -13.10
N THR A 165 5.79 -34.56 -13.72
CA THR A 165 7.26 -34.41 -13.75
C THR A 165 7.78 -33.85 -15.07
N ALA A 166 6.90 -33.60 -16.04
CA ALA A 166 7.28 -33.07 -17.34
C ALA A 166 7.97 -31.71 -17.20
N ARG A 167 9.04 -31.53 -17.99
CA ARG A 167 9.81 -30.30 -18.14
C ARG A 167 9.93 -30.01 -19.62
N VAL A 168 9.65 -28.77 -20.04
CA VAL A 168 9.63 -28.39 -21.47
C VAL A 168 10.94 -28.80 -22.16
N GLY A 169 12.05 -28.56 -21.49
CA GLY A 169 13.38 -28.84 -22.02
C GLY A 169 13.73 -30.32 -22.22
N HIS A 170 12.91 -31.27 -21.74
CA HIS A 170 13.11 -32.69 -22.05
C HIS A 170 12.48 -33.12 -23.38
N PHE A 171 11.62 -32.29 -23.97
CA PHE A 171 10.87 -32.63 -25.19
C PHE A 171 11.35 -31.79 -26.37
N THR A 172 11.36 -32.39 -27.55
CA THR A 172 11.57 -31.71 -28.83
C THR A 172 10.34 -30.90 -29.22
N MET A 173 10.49 -29.97 -30.18
CA MET A 173 9.36 -29.23 -30.75
C MET A 173 8.24 -30.17 -31.25
N ARG A 174 8.62 -31.28 -31.89
CA ARG A 174 7.66 -32.26 -32.42
C ARG A 174 6.87 -32.93 -31.30
N GLU A 175 7.55 -33.41 -30.26
CA GLU A 175 6.89 -34.08 -29.12
C GLU A 175 5.98 -33.12 -28.35
N ILE A 176 6.37 -31.86 -28.16
CA ILE A 176 5.51 -30.84 -27.52
C ILE A 176 4.20 -30.64 -28.31
N LYS A 177 4.29 -30.57 -29.64
CA LYS A 177 3.11 -30.44 -30.50
C LYS A 177 2.20 -31.67 -30.44
N GLU A 178 2.77 -32.87 -30.37
CA GLU A 178 2.01 -34.13 -30.26
C GLU A 178 1.30 -34.27 -28.91
N ILE A 179 1.91 -33.84 -27.80
CA ILE A 179 1.29 -33.85 -26.47
C ILE A 179 -0.01 -33.04 -26.47
N ASN A 180 -0.01 -31.87 -27.11
CA ASN A 180 -1.20 -31.02 -27.16
C ASN A 180 -2.34 -31.64 -27.98
N GLY A 181 -2.01 -32.36 -29.06
CA GLY A 181 -2.99 -33.00 -29.94
C GLY A 181 -3.80 -34.13 -29.29
N ASN A 182 -3.32 -34.70 -28.18
CA ASN A 182 -3.92 -35.86 -27.51
C ASN A 182 -4.63 -35.50 -26.18
N HIS A 183 -4.86 -34.21 -25.89
CA HIS A 183 -5.44 -33.79 -24.62
C HIS A 183 -6.92 -34.22 -24.50
N PRO A 184 -7.35 -34.89 -23.41
CA PRO A 184 -8.72 -35.37 -23.24
C PRO A 184 -9.78 -34.26 -23.11
N PHE A 185 -9.36 -32.99 -23.03
CA PHE A 185 -10.24 -31.80 -23.03
C PHE A 185 -10.05 -30.93 -24.30
N ALA A 186 -9.59 -31.52 -25.40
CA ALA A 186 -9.36 -30.80 -26.67
C ALA A 186 -10.61 -30.11 -27.25
N GLU A 187 -11.82 -30.53 -26.84
CA GLU A 187 -13.08 -29.86 -27.22
C GLU A 187 -13.33 -28.55 -26.46
N GLU A 188 -12.78 -28.42 -25.25
CA GLU A 188 -12.87 -27.20 -24.42
C GLU A 188 -11.76 -26.20 -24.79
N PHE A 189 -10.60 -26.67 -25.26
CA PHE A 189 -9.48 -25.83 -25.69
C PHE A 189 -9.70 -25.25 -27.10
N LEU A 190 -9.93 -23.94 -27.20
CA LEU A 190 -9.98 -23.26 -28.50
C LEU A 190 -8.62 -23.27 -29.23
N ASP A 191 -7.52 -23.45 -28.51
CA ASP A 191 -6.17 -23.50 -29.08
C ASP A 191 -5.64 -24.92 -29.22
N ARG A 192 -5.53 -25.36 -30.48
CA ARG A 192 -5.03 -26.70 -30.84
C ARG A 192 -3.51 -26.82 -30.81
N GLU A 193 -2.76 -25.73 -30.70
CA GLU A 193 -1.28 -25.74 -30.72
C GLU A 193 -0.68 -24.87 -29.61
N VAL A 194 0.45 -25.33 -29.05
CA VAL A 194 1.28 -24.53 -28.13
C VAL A 194 2.05 -23.50 -28.96
N PRO A 195 1.88 -22.18 -28.69
CA PRO A 195 2.53 -21.14 -29.49
C PRO A 195 4.04 -21.09 -29.26
N THR A 196 4.79 -20.84 -30.33
CA THR A 196 6.20 -20.41 -30.21
C THR A 196 6.26 -18.98 -29.68
N ILE A 197 7.45 -18.55 -29.23
CA ILE A 197 7.65 -17.14 -28.87
C ILE A 197 7.44 -16.22 -30.07
N GLU A 198 7.88 -16.63 -31.26
CA GLU A 198 7.67 -15.89 -32.48
C GLU A 198 6.18 -15.71 -32.80
N ASP A 199 5.36 -16.75 -32.64
CA ASP A 199 3.91 -16.68 -32.84
C ASP A 199 3.25 -15.74 -31.82
N ALA A 200 3.61 -15.88 -30.54
CA ALA A 200 3.08 -15.04 -29.48
C ALA A 200 3.45 -13.57 -29.69
N LEU A 201 4.74 -13.28 -29.91
CA LEU A 201 5.23 -11.92 -30.17
C LEU A 201 4.60 -11.31 -31.42
N ALA A 202 4.40 -12.08 -32.49
CA ALA A 202 3.75 -11.60 -33.70
C ALA A 202 2.30 -11.14 -33.45
N LEU A 203 1.60 -11.78 -32.51
CA LEU A 203 0.25 -11.39 -32.10
C LEU A 203 0.25 -10.18 -31.16
N VAL A 204 1.07 -10.19 -30.11
CA VAL A 204 0.92 -9.22 -29.01
C VAL A 204 1.69 -7.91 -29.22
N SER A 205 2.81 -7.92 -29.97
CA SER A 205 3.78 -6.81 -29.93
C SER A 205 3.26 -5.48 -30.47
N LYS A 206 2.19 -5.50 -31.27
CA LYS A 206 1.55 -4.30 -31.82
C LYS A 206 0.29 -3.87 -31.06
N SER A 207 -0.17 -4.68 -30.14
CA SER A 207 -1.47 -4.52 -29.48
C SER A 207 -1.37 -4.01 -28.05
N VAL A 208 -0.19 -4.11 -27.43
CA VAL A 208 0.04 -3.66 -26.06
C VAL A 208 1.25 -2.73 -25.98
N ARG A 209 1.33 -1.94 -24.90
CA ARG A 209 2.43 -0.99 -24.68
C ARG A 209 3.74 -1.71 -24.36
N GLN A 210 3.68 -2.85 -23.67
CA GLN A 210 4.84 -3.59 -23.21
C GLN A 210 4.59 -5.10 -23.24
N VAL A 211 5.60 -5.89 -23.61
CA VAL A 211 5.63 -7.33 -23.34
C VAL A 211 6.69 -7.67 -22.32
N ILE A 212 6.33 -8.56 -21.40
CA ILE A 212 7.23 -9.13 -20.41
C ILE A 212 7.53 -10.55 -20.87
N LEU A 213 8.80 -10.84 -21.14
CA LEU A 213 9.26 -12.19 -21.39
C LEU A 213 9.79 -12.73 -20.06
N ASP A 214 9.13 -13.71 -19.45
CA ASP A 214 9.63 -14.40 -18.27
C ASP A 214 10.36 -15.68 -18.67
N ALA A 215 11.69 -15.60 -18.79
CA ALA A 215 12.48 -16.71 -19.28
C ALA A 215 12.71 -17.77 -18.19
N LYS A 216 12.17 -18.95 -18.45
CA LYS A 216 12.30 -20.15 -17.62
C LYS A 216 13.58 -20.88 -17.98
N VAL A 217 14.38 -21.13 -16.96
CA VAL A 217 15.61 -21.90 -17.07
C VAL A 217 15.29 -23.36 -16.77
N GLY A 218 15.64 -24.25 -17.70
CA GLY A 218 15.37 -25.68 -17.58
C GLY A 218 16.38 -26.55 -18.34
N PRO A 219 16.35 -27.88 -18.11
CA PRO A 219 17.25 -28.84 -18.75
C PRO A 219 17.10 -28.88 -20.28
N PRO A 220 17.99 -29.58 -21.01
CA PRO A 220 19.32 -30.01 -20.56
C PRO A 220 20.32 -28.84 -20.52
N ASN A 221 20.02 -27.76 -21.22
CA ASN A 221 20.98 -26.69 -21.51
C ASN A 221 20.91 -25.51 -20.53
N TYR A 222 19.89 -25.44 -19.67
CA TYR A 222 19.72 -24.37 -18.66
C TYR A 222 19.90 -22.97 -19.29
N GLU A 223 20.71 -22.09 -18.70
CA GLU A 223 20.96 -20.75 -19.23
C GLU A 223 21.85 -20.73 -20.48
N LYS A 224 22.57 -21.82 -20.80
CA LYS A 224 23.57 -21.84 -21.87
C LYS A 224 22.92 -21.50 -23.22
N GLY A 225 23.35 -20.40 -23.83
CA GLY A 225 22.86 -19.91 -25.13
C GLY A 225 21.47 -19.23 -25.09
N LEU A 226 20.72 -19.38 -23.99
CA LEU A 226 19.32 -18.94 -23.92
C LEU A 226 19.15 -17.42 -24.14
N ALA A 227 20.08 -16.62 -23.64
CA ALA A 227 20.09 -15.17 -23.87
C ALA A 227 20.19 -14.85 -25.37
N THR A 228 21.06 -15.56 -26.09
CA THR A 228 21.23 -15.36 -27.54
C THR A 228 20.01 -15.83 -28.31
N ASP A 229 19.43 -16.98 -27.91
CA ASP A 229 18.22 -17.52 -28.52
C ASP A 229 17.05 -16.54 -28.42
N ILE A 230 16.80 -15.98 -27.23
CA ILE A 230 15.73 -14.99 -26.98
C ILE A 230 15.95 -13.70 -27.77
N LEU A 231 17.17 -13.16 -27.75
CA LEU A 231 17.51 -11.95 -28.51
C LEU A 231 17.36 -12.17 -30.02
N SER A 232 17.70 -13.36 -30.51
CA SER A 232 17.56 -13.73 -31.92
C SER A 232 16.09 -13.87 -32.32
N ALA A 233 15.25 -14.48 -31.48
CA ALA A 233 13.81 -14.56 -31.71
C ALA A 233 13.18 -13.17 -31.81
N LYS A 234 13.54 -12.26 -30.88
CA LYS A 234 13.11 -10.86 -30.94
C LYS A 234 13.53 -10.20 -32.25
N ARG A 235 14.81 -10.32 -32.62
CA ARG A 235 15.34 -9.70 -33.86
C ARG A 235 14.59 -10.19 -35.10
N ARG A 236 14.34 -11.51 -35.19
CA ARG A 236 13.54 -12.08 -36.28
C ARG A 236 12.12 -11.50 -36.33
N CYS A 237 11.47 -11.31 -35.18
CA CYS A 237 10.16 -10.67 -35.14
C CYS A 237 10.19 -9.21 -35.62
N ASP A 238 11.26 -8.47 -35.29
CA ASP A 238 11.44 -7.09 -35.75
C ASP A 238 11.67 -7.03 -37.28
N GLU A 239 12.43 -7.98 -37.84
CA GLU A 239 12.83 -8.01 -39.26
C GLU A 239 11.76 -8.58 -40.21
N THR A 240 11.06 -9.64 -39.81
CA THR A 240 10.27 -10.47 -40.75
C THR A 240 8.89 -9.93 -41.11
N LYS A 241 8.37 -8.90 -40.43
CA LYS A 241 7.00 -8.46 -40.71
C LYS A 241 6.79 -7.00 -41.09
N TYR A 242 7.37 -5.97 -40.47
CA TYR A 242 7.15 -4.58 -40.92
C TYR A 242 8.22 -3.61 -40.38
N PRO A 243 8.85 -2.74 -41.20
CA PRO A 243 9.76 -1.70 -40.70
C PRO A 243 9.02 -0.74 -39.77
N ALA A 244 9.58 -0.56 -38.57
CA ALA A 244 9.03 0.21 -37.47
C ALA A 244 8.68 1.66 -37.86
N SER A 245 7.38 1.99 -37.85
CA SER A 245 6.92 3.39 -37.76
C SER A 245 6.12 3.68 -36.48
N ARG A 246 6.07 2.72 -35.55
CA ARG A 246 5.58 2.94 -34.19
C ARG A 246 6.11 1.85 -33.27
N SER A 247 6.34 2.23 -32.02
CA SER A 247 6.58 1.38 -30.85
C SER A 247 8.06 1.14 -30.52
N GLU A 248 8.56 2.07 -29.72
CA GLU A 248 9.50 1.88 -28.62
C GLU A 248 8.98 0.76 -27.69
N PHE A 249 8.94 -0.46 -28.21
CA PHE A 249 8.38 -1.61 -27.52
C PHE A 249 9.36 -2.04 -26.43
N LEU A 250 9.03 -1.72 -25.19
CA LEU A 250 9.86 -2.07 -24.04
C LEU A 250 9.66 -3.54 -23.72
N ASN A 251 10.32 -4.42 -24.48
CA ASN A 251 10.48 -5.80 -24.05
C ASN A 251 11.21 -5.81 -22.73
N ARG A 252 10.63 -6.48 -21.74
CA ARG A 252 11.25 -6.64 -20.44
C ARG A 252 11.51 -8.11 -20.20
N LEU A 253 12.78 -8.48 -20.13
CA LEU A 253 13.15 -9.83 -19.77
C LEU A 253 13.20 -9.94 -18.24
N ILE A 254 12.45 -10.85 -17.67
CA ILE A 254 12.54 -11.24 -16.27
C ILE A 254 13.09 -12.67 -16.26
N SER A 255 14.15 -12.93 -15.49
CA SER A 255 14.74 -14.27 -15.43
C SER A 255 15.64 -14.50 -14.22
N SER A 256 16.34 -15.64 -14.21
CA SER A 256 17.42 -15.98 -13.28
C SER A 256 18.54 -14.94 -13.33
N ASP A 257 19.30 -14.85 -12.25
CA ASP A 257 20.39 -13.88 -12.13
C ASP A 257 21.47 -14.03 -13.22
N ASN A 258 21.75 -15.27 -13.62
CA ASN A 258 22.76 -15.56 -14.64
C ASN A 258 22.28 -15.11 -16.02
N LEU A 259 21.05 -15.49 -16.39
CA LEU A 259 20.47 -15.08 -17.67
C LEU A 259 20.33 -13.56 -17.76
N ALA A 260 19.88 -12.92 -16.68
CA ALA A 260 19.78 -11.47 -16.61
C ALA A 260 21.14 -10.79 -16.87
N ARG A 261 22.22 -11.29 -16.27
CA ARG A 261 23.58 -10.77 -16.50
C ARG A 261 24.04 -11.00 -17.93
N ASP A 262 23.74 -12.15 -18.52
CA ASP A 262 24.16 -12.45 -19.88
C ASP A 262 23.43 -11.58 -20.91
N VAL A 263 22.14 -11.31 -20.72
CA VAL A 263 21.41 -10.37 -21.58
C VAL A 263 21.93 -8.93 -21.43
N ILE A 264 22.21 -8.49 -20.19
CA ILE A 264 22.82 -7.16 -19.95
C ILE A 264 24.18 -7.01 -20.65
N LYS A 265 24.97 -8.09 -20.77
CA LYS A 265 26.25 -8.06 -21.50
C LYS A 265 26.06 -7.98 -23.02
N LEU A 266 25.00 -8.61 -23.54
CA LEU A 266 24.75 -8.73 -24.98
C LEU A 266 24.02 -7.51 -25.56
N THR A 267 23.21 -6.81 -24.78
CA THR A 267 22.48 -5.62 -25.24
C THR A 267 22.14 -4.65 -24.10
N SER A 268 22.15 -3.36 -24.42
CA SER A 268 21.66 -2.27 -23.57
C SER A 268 20.21 -1.87 -23.85
N ASP A 269 19.62 -2.37 -24.93
CA ASP A 269 18.38 -1.82 -25.50
C ASP A 269 17.13 -2.42 -24.83
N ILE A 270 17.30 -3.55 -24.15
CA ILE A 270 16.21 -4.29 -23.50
C ILE A 270 16.33 -4.08 -22.00
N PRO A 271 15.35 -3.41 -21.36
CA PRO A 271 15.32 -3.33 -19.91
C PRO A 271 15.21 -4.73 -19.27
N VAL A 272 16.23 -5.12 -18.51
CA VAL A 272 16.23 -6.40 -17.79
C VAL A 272 15.66 -6.25 -16.39
N GLY A 273 14.95 -7.27 -15.92
CA GLY A 273 14.47 -7.45 -14.55
C GLY A 273 14.84 -8.81 -13.98
N TYR A 274 14.66 -8.96 -12.67
CA TYR A 274 14.86 -10.23 -11.97
C TYR A 274 13.77 -10.42 -10.92
N ILE A 275 13.56 -11.68 -10.55
CA ILE A 275 12.54 -12.06 -9.58
C ILE A 275 13.07 -11.93 -8.14
N VAL A 276 12.24 -11.38 -7.25
CA VAL A 276 12.42 -11.40 -5.80
C VAL A 276 11.27 -12.15 -5.17
N MET A 277 11.58 -13.29 -4.57
CA MET A 277 10.64 -14.09 -3.80
C MET A 277 11.29 -14.59 -2.52
N ARG A 278 10.45 -15.15 -1.66
CA ARG A 278 10.89 -15.97 -0.54
C ARG A 278 11.12 -17.37 -1.10
N ASP A 279 12.33 -17.86 -0.93
CA ASP A 279 12.67 -19.22 -1.31
C ASP A 279 11.80 -20.20 -0.49
N PRO A 280 11.02 -21.08 -1.14
CA PRO A 280 10.09 -21.97 -0.43
C PRO A 280 10.79 -23.00 0.46
N SER A 281 12.02 -23.38 0.13
CA SER A 281 12.77 -24.43 0.82
C SER A 281 13.54 -23.90 2.04
N THR A 282 14.10 -22.71 1.93
CA THR A 282 14.96 -22.09 2.97
C THR A 282 14.24 -20.99 3.74
N GLY A 283 13.12 -20.49 3.23
CA GLY A 283 12.43 -19.32 3.77
C GLY A 283 13.21 -18.01 3.62
N ALA A 284 14.39 -18.05 2.99
CA ALA A 284 15.23 -16.88 2.80
C ALA A 284 14.65 -15.96 1.72
N ARG A 285 14.65 -14.67 1.98
CA ARG A 285 14.29 -13.68 0.96
C ARG A 285 15.52 -13.38 0.11
N THR A 286 15.36 -13.47 -1.20
CA THR A 286 16.39 -13.03 -2.16
C THR A 286 16.69 -11.54 -2.01
N ASN A 287 17.95 -11.16 -2.14
CA ASN A 287 18.36 -9.77 -1.98
C ASN A 287 17.66 -8.87 -3.03
N LEU A 288 17.03 -7.81 -2.53
CA LEU A 288 16.17 -6.90 -3.28
C LEU A 288 16.92 -6.12 -4.37
N LEU A 289 18.20 -5.80 -4.18
CA LEU A 289 18.99 -4.90 -5.05
C LEU A 289 20.23 -5.58 -5.65
N ARG A 290 20.19 -6.90 -5.86
CA ARG A 290 21.36 -7.71 -6.21
C ARG A 290 21.90 -7.53 -7.63
N ILE A 291 21.09 -7.02 -8.58
CA ILE A 291 21.55 -6.72 -9.96
C ILE A 291 21.49 -5.21 -10.20
N LYS A 292 22.65 -4.55 -10.12
CA LYS A 292 22.77 -3.08 -10.24
C LYS A 292 22.21 -2.57 -11.57
N ALA A 293 22.51 -3.24 -12.68
CA ALA A 293 22.14 -2.83 -14.03
C ALA A 293 20.68 -3.13 -14.42
N ALA A 294 19.96 -3.97 -13.68
CA ALA A 294 18.56 -4.27 -13.98
C ALA A 294 17.65 -3.04 -13.73
N GLY A 295 16.71 -2.78 -14.63
CA GLY A 295 15.75 -1.67 -14.49
C GLY A 295 14.49 -2.03 -13.70
N VAL A 296 14.19 -3.32 -13.55
CA VAL A 296 12.98 -3.82 -12.85
C VAL A 296 13.33 -4.85 -11.79
N VAL A 297 12.51 -4.85 -10.74
CA VAL A 297 12.44 -5.91 -9.75
C VAL A 297 11.02 -6.48 -9.77
N GLY A 298 10.88 -7.73 -10.22
CA GLY A 298 9.63 -8.48 -10.16
C GLY A 298 9.47 -9.10 -8.78
N VAL A 299 8.56 -8.61 -7.94
CA VAL A 299 8.46 -8.99 -6.53
C VAL A 299 7.19 -9.81 -6.27
N TYR A 300 7.35 -10.93 -5.56
CA TYR A 300 6.22 -11.70 -5.06
C TYR A 300 5.35 -10.82 -4.14
N HIS A 301 4.10 -10.59 -4.52
CA HIS A 301 3.28 -9.50 -3.97
C HIS A 301 3.10 -9.49 -2.44
N PRO A 302 3.10 -10.63 -1.70
CA PRO A 302 2.99 -10.60 -0.24
C PRO A 302 4.20 -9.95 0.44
N LEU A 303 5.35 -9.90 -0.24
CA LEU A 303 6.56 -9.23 0.26
C LEU A 303 6.55 -7.72 0.07
N ILE A 304 5.59 -7.17 -0.68
CA ILE A 304 5.54 -5.75 -1.03
C ILE A 304 4.92 -4.95 0.12
N ASP A 305 5.67 -3.93 0.54
CA ASP A 305 5.29 -2.88 1.47
C ASP A 305 5.89 -1.54 1.04
N GLU A 306 5.47 -0.47 1.71
CA GLU A 306 5.88 0.90 1.41
C GLU A 306 7.40 1.10 1.47
N ASN A 307 8.07 0.43 2.41
CA ASN A 307 9.51 0.55 2.59
C ASN A 307 10.27 -0.12 1.44
N LEU A 308 9.83 -1.31 1.02
CA LEU A 308 10.37 -2.01 -0.14
C LEU A 308 10.25 -1.13 -1.38
N VAL A 309 9.06 -0.60 -1.66
CA VAL A 309 8.83 0.23 -2.85
C VAL A 309 9.72 1.47 -2.82
N LYS A 310 9.80 2.18 -1.70
CA LYS A 310 10.70 3.33 -1.52
C LYS A 310 12.17 2.97 -1.76
N VAL A 311 12.65 1.83 -1.26
CA VAL A 311 14.03 1.39 -1.44
C VAL A 311 14.32 1.08 -2.92
N VAL A 312 13.40 0.41 -3.62
CA VAL A 312 13.57 0.08 -5.05
C VAL A 312 13.51 1.34 -5.92
N HIS A 313 12.51 2.20 -5.71
CA HIS A 313 12.36 3.47 -6.41
C HIS A 313 13.53 4.42 -6.15
N GLY A 314 14.06 4.47 -4.92
CA GLY A 314 15.25 5.25 -4.58
C GLY A 314 16.52 4.82 -5.33
N ARG A 315 16.53 3.60 -5.91
CA ARG A 315 17.58 3.11 -6.82
C ARG A 315 17.22 3.26 -8.30
N LYS A 316 16.19 4.05 -8.62
CA LYS A 316 15.65 4.28 -9.98
C LYS A 316 15.23 2.99 -10.67
N LYS A 317 14.82 1.98 -9.90
CA LYS A 317 14.26 0.72 -10.42
C LYS A 317 12.75 0.74 -10.28
N LYS A 318 12.08 -0.04 -11.12
CA LYS A 318 10.63 -0.21 -11.15
C LYS A 318 10.21 -1.50 -10.41
N VAL A 319 9.07 -1.50 -9.73
CA VAL A 319 8.51 -2.64 -8.97
C VAL A 319 7.35 -3.25 -9.73
N TYR A 320 7.50 -4.51 -10.14
CA TYR A 320 6.45 -5.27 -10.84
C TYR A 320 5.94 -6.34 -9.86
N ALA A 321 4.69 -6.22 -9.41
CA ALA A 321 4.09 -7.16 -8.46
C ALA A 321 3.54 -8.39 -9.20
N TRP A 322 3.86 -9.61 -8.73
CA TRP A 322 3.35 -10.85 -9.31
C TRP A 322 3.08 -11.92 -8.23
N THR A 323 2.22 -12.91 -8.48
CA THR A 323 1.01 -12.81 -9.31
C THR A 323 -0.12 -12.33 -8.40
N VAL A 324 -0.86 -11.29 -8.80
CA VAL A 324 -1.80 -10.59 -7.91
C VAL A 324 -3.24 -10.85 -8.34
N ASP A 325 -3.86 -11.91 -7.83
CA ASP A 325 -5.17 -12.35 -8.31
C ASP A 325 -6.33 -12.03 -7.38
N GLU A 326 -6.07 -11.76 -6.09
CA GLU A 326 -7.14 -11.36 -5.16
C GLU A 326 -7.36 -9.85 -5.13
N SER A 327 -8.63 -9.43 -5.03
CA SER A 327 -9.03 -8.02 -5.01
C SER A 327 -8.34 -7.21 -3.90
N ASP A 328 -8.15 -7.79 -2.71
CA ASP A 328 -7.50 -7.07 -1.60
C ASP A 328 -6.00 -6.93 -1.80
N SER A 329 -5.35 -7.96 -2.37
CA SER A 329 -3.96 -7.88 -2.83
C SER A 329 -3.80 -6.80 -3.91
N MET A 330 -4.71 -6.73 -4.89
CA MET A 330 -4.72 -5.70 -5.93
C MET A 330 -4.83 -4.29 -5.33
N LYS A 331 -5.79 -4.04 -4.42
CA LYS A 331 -5.93 -2.75 -3.72
C LYS A 331 -4.64 -2.38 -3.00
N LYS A 332 -4.05 -3.33 -2.26
CA LYS A 332 -2.79 -3.11 -1.55
C LYS A 332 -1.70 -2.67 -2.53
N MET A 333 -1.55 -3.33 -3.68
CA MET A 333 -0.53 -2.95 -4.67
C MET A 333 -0.73 -1.54 -5.23
N LEU A 334 -1.98 -1.12 -5.45
CA LEU A 334 -2.30 0.27 -5.83
C LEU A 334 -1.83 1.26 -4.75
N PHE A 335 -2.11 0.97 -3.47
CA PHE A 335 -1.78 1.86 -2.34
C PHE A 335 -0.29 1.85 -1.97
N GLU A 336 0.43 0.79 -2.32
CA GLU A 336 1.90 0.74 -2.20
C GLU A 336 2.59 1.36 -3.42
N HIS A 337 1.85 1.84 -4.42
CA HIS A 337 2.37 2.56 -5.60
C HIS A 337 3.41 1.74 -6.40
N VAL A 338 3.12 0.45 -6.64
CA VAL A 338 3.93 -0.35 -7.56
C VAL A 338 3.82 0.20 -9.00
N ASP A 339 4.76 -0.17 -9.87
CA ASP A 339 4.78 0.32 -11.26
C ASP A 339 4.01 -0.58 -12.24
N ALA A 340 3.83 -1.86 -11.89
CA ALA A 340 3.01 -2.80 -12.65
C ALA A 340 2.41 -3.86 -11.74
N ILE A 341 1.20 -4.31 -12.07
CA ILE A 341 0.52 -5.43 -11.42
C ILE A 341 0.32 -6.52 -12.46
N VAL A 342 0.98 -7.66 -12.25
CA VAL A 342 0.89 -8.86 -13.08
C VAL A 342 -0.18 -9.78 -12.48
N THR A 343 -1.25 -10.02 -13.22
CA THR A 343 -2.44 -10.78 -12.77
C THR A 343 -2.99 -11.66 -13.88
N SER A 344 -3.57 -12.79 -13.51
CA SER A 344 -4.35 -13.62 -14.42
C SER A 344 -5.76 -13.06 -14.70
N TYR A 345 -6.20 -12.03 -13.96
CA TYR A 345 -7.53 -11.42 -14.06
C TYR A 345 -7.46 -9.89 -14.30
N PRO A 346 -6.94 -9.43 -15.46
CA PRO A 346 -6.74 -8.01 -15.71
C PRO A 346 -8.04 -7.19 -15.72
N THR A 347 -9.15 -7.77 -16.19
CA THR A 347 -10.46 -7.10 -16.20
C THR A 347 -10.99 -6.80 -14.79
N LEU A 348 -10.73 -7.69 -13.82
CA LEU A 348 -11.04 -7.47 -12.41
C LEU A 348 -10.24 -6.30 -11.86
N LEU A 349 -8.93 -6.26 -12.13
CA LEU A 349 -8.05 -5.17 -11.71
C LEU A 349 -8.50 -3.83 -12.31
N GLN A 350 -8.81 -3.77 -13.60
CA GLN A 350 -9.29 -2.55 -14.26
C GLN A 350 -10.59 -2.03 -13.64
N ARG A 351 -11.57 -2.91 -13.37
CA ARG A 351 -12.82 -2.55 -12.68
C ARG A 351 -12.56 -1.99 -11.29
N LEU A 352 -11.67 -2.62 -10.54
CA LEU A 352 -11.27 -2.18 -9.21
C LEU A 352 -10.60 -0.79 -9.26
N MET A 353 -9.66 -0.58 -10.19
CA MET A 353 -9.02 0.71 -10.42
C MET A 353 -10.04 1.80 -10.77
N HIS A 354 -11.02 1.49 -11.63
CA HIS A 354 -12.08 2.42 -11.99
C HIS A 354 -12.96 2.80 -10.78
N HIS A 355 -13.38 1.82 -9.98
CA HIS A 355 -14.17 2.06 -8.77
C HIS A 355 -13.42 2.93 -7.76
N ILE A 356 -12.16 2.61 -7.47
CA ILE A 356 -11.34 3.40 -6.54
C ILE A 356 -11.11 4.82 -7.08
N ARG A 357 -10.93 4.98 -8.40
CA ARG A 357 -10.79 6.29 -9.03
C ARG A 357 -12.01 7.17 -8.79
N ILE A 358 -13.22 6.64 -9.01
CA ILE A 358 -14.47 7.38 -8.74
C ILE A 358 -14.52 7.79 -7.27
N GLN A 359 -14.28 6.84 -6.36
CA GLN A 359 -14.29 7.12 -4.93
C GLN A 359 -13.29 8.22 -4.52
N CYS A 360 -12.08 8.21 -5.10
CA CYS A 360 -11.09 9.25 -4.84
C CYS A 360 -11.55 10.64 -5.30
N PHE A 361 -12.21 10.74 -6.46
CA PHE A 361 -12.75 12.01 -6.94
C PHE A 361 -13.92 12.51 -6.09
N GLU A 362 -14.82 11.61 -5.67
CA GLU A 362 -15.92 11.94 -4.74
C GLU A 362 -15.39 12.41 -3.36
N GLU A 363 -14.28 11.84 -2.90
CA GLU A 363 -13.57 12.25 -1.68
C GLU A 363 -12.73 13.54 -1.86
N GLY A 364 -12.83 14.22 -3.01
CA GLY A 364 -12.20 15.49 -3.31
C GLY A 364 -10.69 15.42 -3.58
N PHE A 365 -10.19 14.28 -4.08
CA PHE A 365 -8.83 14.17 -4.62
C PHE A 365 -8.77 14.78 -6.02
N SER A 366 -7.77 15.60 -6.30
CA SER A 366 -7.48 16.15 -7.63
C SER A 366 -6.16 15.59 -8.14
N LEU A 367 -6.08 15.32 -9.45
CA LEU A 367 -4.81 14.99 -10.11
C LEU A 367 -3.86 16.19 -10.02
N LEU A 368 -2.57 15.91 -9.87
CA LEU A 368 -1.51 16.91 -9.77
C LEU A 368 -1.10 17.49 -11.14
#